data_AF-V4A9R7-F1
#
_entry.id   AF-V4A9R7-F1
#
_cell.length_a   1.000
_cell.length_b   1.000
_cell.length_c   1.000
_cell.angle_alpha   90.00
_cell.angle_beta   90.00
_cell.angle_gamma   90.00
#
_symmetry.space_group_name_H-M   'P 1'
#
loop_
_entity.id
_entity.type
_entity.pdbx_description
1 polymer ?
#
loop_
_entity_poly.entity_id
_entity_poly.type
_entity_poly.pdbx_seq_one_letter_code
_entity_poly.pdbx_strand_id
1 'polypeptide(L)'
;MVAQLALDTPGSKTDRALSLDFVLNHKDKKLEAGFTSPWKKASLKGALQNDKARKEVNLILISDKDEYALKSFVNIAEKGSETTYTPVLEFRRPGAEGIALKGTIISEENEDIEADFKLSGATEKTVNIKGKYVNSNKMKSLSASVAIAPKNVYSTTASITIDQKKKTITKVLPSFVIKTPEGTLVSLTGSADYRKAKSLKTDLTLKMDRLLKQPIIIKGNLNRGFYFLIVIHSKAEKV
;
A
#
# COMPACT_ATOMS: atom_id res chain seq x y z
N MET A 1 -14.79 -21.90 25.61
CA MET A 1 -14.39 -23.30 25.43
C MET A 1 -12.88 -23.37 25.67
N VAL A 2 -12.42 -24.37 26.41
CA VAL A 2 -11.00 -24.63 26.66
C VAL A 2 -10.75 -26.08 26.27
N ALA A 3 -9.67 -26.35 25.54
CA ALA A 3 -9.21 -27.71 25.30
C ALA A 3 -7.68 -27.78 25.36
N GLN A 4 -7.19 -28.90 25.87
CA GLN A 4 -5.77 -29.16 26.06
C GLN A 4 -5.48 -30.60 25.64
N LEU A 5 -4.46 -30.79 24.81
CA LEU A 5 -3.91 -32.08 24.45
C LEU A 5 -2.44 -32.07 24.87
N ALA A 6 -2.08 -32.99 25.77
CA ALA A 6 -0.71 -33.17 26.25
C ALA A 6 -0.32 -34.63 26.09
N LEU A 7 0.82 -34.88 25.45
CA LEU A 7 1.41 -36.20 25.29
C LEU A 7 2.77 -36.17 25.98
N ASP A 8 2.92 -37.00 27.00
CA ASP A 8 4.16 -37.20 27.75
C ASP A 8 4.60 -38.66 27.61
N THR A 9 5.92 -38.92 27.60
CA THR A 9 6.49 -40.27 27.54
C THR A 9 7.22 -40.62 28.83
N PRO A 10 6.50 -41.00 29.91
CA PRO A 10 7.11 -41.40 31.17
C PRO A 10 7.97 -42.65 30.99
N GLY A 11 9.20 -42.66 31.52
CA GLY A 11 10.15 -43.78 31.44
C GLY A 11 11.12 -43.76 30.25
N SER A 12 11.05 -42.75 29.37
CA SER A 12 12.03 -42.53 28.29
C SER A 12 13.34 -41.94 28.81
N LYS A 13 14.49 -42.34 28.24
CA LYS A 13 15.80 -41.69 28.47
C LYS A 13 15.86 -40.23 27.98
N THR A 14 14.88 -39.80 27.21
CA THR A 14 14.74 -38.45 26.68
C THR A 14 13.34 -37.94 26.99
N ASP A 15 13.26 -36.87 27.75
CA ASP A 15 12.01 -36.21 28.12
C ASP A 15 11.37 -35.57 26.86
N ARG A 16 10.12 -35.93 26.54
CA ARG A 16 9.41 -35.49 25.34
C ARG A 16 7.98 -35.12 25.69
N ALA A 17 7.76 -33.84 25.99
CA ALA A 17 6.43 -33.27 26.17
C ALA A 17 5.99 -32.54 24.89
N LEU A 18 4.89 -32.98 24.30
CA LEU A 18 4.18 -32.26 23.25
C LEU A 18 2.86 -31.74 23.82
N SER A 19 2.64 -30.42 23.75
CA SER A 19 1.39 -29.81 24.22
C SER A 19 0.76 -28.95 23.14
N LEU A 20 -0.55 -29.06 23.00
CA LEU A 20 -1.39 -28.14 22.25
C LEU A 20 -2.50 -27.67 23.19
N ASP A 21 -2.62 -26.38 23.39
CA ASP A 21 -3.68 -25.76 24.18
C ASP A 21 -4.41 -24.72 23.32
N PHE A 22 -5.73 -24.63 23.47
CA PHE A 22 -6.48 -23.52 22.91
C PHE A 22 -7.62 -23.07 23.81
N VAL A 23 -7.83 -21.76 23.84
CA VAL A 23 -8.88 -21.09 24.60
C VAL A 23 -9.68 -20.21 23.63
N LEU A 24 -10.96 -20.52 23.49
CA LEU A 24 -11.90 -19.74 22.68
C LEU A 24 -12.92 -19.05 23.60
N ASN A 25 -12.87 -17.73 23.62
CA ASN A 25 -13.86 -16.89 24.29
C ASN A 25 -14.77 -16.26 23.23
N HIS A 26 -15.97 -16.82 23.07
CA HIS A 26 -16.96 -16.33 22.11
C HIS A 26 -17.49 -14.94 22.45
N LYS A 27 -17.62 -14.61 23.74
CA LYS A 27 -18.16 -13.32 24.19
C LYS A 27 -17.22 -12.18 23.80
N ASP A 28 -15.92 -12.41 24.00
CA ASP A 28 -14.88 -11.41 23.72
C ASP A 28 -14.24 -11.58 22.32
N LYS A 29 -14.71 -12.55 21.53
CA LYS A 29 -14.16 -12.90 20.20
C LYS A 29 -12.64 -13.08 20.23
N LYS A 30 -12.15 -13.74 21.27
CA LYS A 30 -10.73 -14.03 21.49
C LYS A 30 -10.44 -15.50 21.27
N LEU A 31 -9.37 -15.78 20.54
CA LEU A 31 -8.79 -17.11 20.39
C LEU A 31 -7.34 -17.05 20.85
N GLU A 32 -6.98 -17.90 21.80
CA GLU A 32 -5.61 -18.14 22.21
C GLU A 32 -5.23 -19.58 21.89
N ALA A 33 -4.01 -19.81 21.40
CA ALA A 33 -3.50 -21.13 21.13
C ALA A 33 -2.01 -21.22 21.49
N GLY A 34 -1.62 -22.31 22.14
CA GLY A 34 -0.25 -22.64 22.51
C GLY A 34 0.16 -23.97 21.89
N PHE A 35 1.39 -24.06 21.39
CA PHE A 35 1.99 -25.30 20.93
C PHE A 35 3.41 -25.41 21.47
N THR A 36 3.77 -26.55 22.05
CA THR A 36 5.13 -26.85 22.50
C THR A 36 5.64 -28.10 21.78
N SER A 37 6.81 -27.98 21.16
CA SER A 37 7.50 -29.09 20.50
C SER A 37 8.61 -29.67 21.39
N PRO A 38 8.76 -31.00 21.44
CA PRO A 38 9.84 -31.64 22.20
C PRO A 38 11.17 -31.72 21.43
N TRP A 39 11.16 -31.68 20.10
CA TRP A 39 12.37 -31.92 19.28
C TRP A 39 13.25 -30.69 19.08
N LYS A 40 12.67 -29.51 19.19
CA LYS A 40 13.34 -28.21 19.37
C LYS A 40 12.63 -27.59 20.55
N LYS A 41 13.32 -26.99 21.54
CA LYS A 41 12.71 -26.35 22.72
C LYS A 41 11.93 -25.10 22.28
N ALA A 42 10.87 -25.32 21.52
CA ALA A 42 10.19 -24.34 20.73
C ALA A 42 8.75 -24.29 21.19
N SER A 43 8.27 -23.09 21.50
CA SER A 43 6.88 -22.86 21.82
C SER A 43 6.32 -21.73 20.98
N LEU A 44 5.11 -21.93 20.45
CA LEU A 44 4.37 -20.91 19.71
C LEU A 44 3.13 -20.56 20.52
N LYS A 45 2.93 -19.28 20.78
CA LYS A 45 1.72 -18.73 21.38
C LYS A 45 1.09 -17.75 20.41
N GLY A 46 -0.19 -17.91 20.14
CA GLY A 46 -0.97 -17.01 19.32
C GLY A 46 -2.18 -16.49 20.07
N ALA A 47 -2.52 -15.22 19.87
CA ALA A 47 -3.75 -14.61 20.33
C ALA A 47 -4.37 -13.78 19.21
N LEU A 48 -5.67 -13.94 18.98
CA LEU A 48 -6.44 -13.16 18.01
C LEU A 48 -7.62 -12.52 18.72
N GLN A 49 -7.88 -11.25 18.45
CA GLN A 49 -9.05 -10.50 18.91
C GLN A 49 -9.73 -9.83 17.70
N ASN A 50 -11.05 -9.99 17.58
CA ASN A 50 -11.80 -9.46 16.44
C ASN A 50 -13.08 -8.72 16.88
N ASP A 51 -12.89 -7.50 17.36
CA ASP A 51 -13.96 -6.58 17.73
C ASP A 51 -14.27 -5.60 16.59
N LYS A 52 -15.44 -4.96 16.67
CA LYS A 52 -15.84 -3.94 15.68
C LYS A 52 -14.86 -2.76 15.66
N ALA A 53 -14.41 -2.32 16.83
CA ALA A 53 -13.50 -1.18 16.98
C ALA A 53 -12.01 -1.55 16.90
N ARG A 54 -11.67 -2.85 16.96
CA ARG A 54 -10.28 -3.31 17.00
C ARG A 54 -10.13 -4.73 16.50
N LYS A 55 -9.19 -4.93 15.58
CA LYS A 55 -8.73 -6.26 15.16
C LYS A 55 -7.26 -6.41 15.54
N GLU A 56 -6.90 -7.52 16.17
CA GLU A 56 -5.54 -7.73 16.69
C GLU A 56 -5.11 -9.19 16.54
N VAL A 57 -3.83 -9.36 16.23
CA VAL A 57 -3.12 -10.62 16.17
C VAL A 57 -1.79 -10.45 16.91
N ASN A 58 -1.53 -11.32 17.87
CA ASN A 58 -0.26 -11.43 18.57
C ASN A 58 0.28 -12.85 18.38
N LEU A 59 1.54 -12.97 17.99
CA LEU A 59 2.24 -14.25 17.86
C LEU A 59 3.57 -14.12 18.60
N ILE A 60 3.89 -15.11 19.43
CA ILE A 60 5.17 -15.25 20.13
C ILE A 60 5.71 -16.64 19.80
N LEU A 61 6.90 -16.68 19.20
CA LEU A 61 7.64 -17.91 18.97
C LEU A 61 8.90 -17.87 19.82
N ILE A 62 9.01 -18.78 20.76
CA ILE A 62 10.24 -19.04 21.51
C ILE A 62 10.90 -20.23 20.86
N SER A 63 12.19 -20.14 20.54
CA SER A 63 13.00 -21.26 20.07
C SER A 63 14.31 -21.29 20.87
N ASP A 64 14.50 -22.31 21.68
CA ASP A 64 15.61 -22.46 22.61
C ASP A 64 15.69 -21.32 23.64
N LYS A 65 16.43 -20.24 23.34
CA LYS A 65 16.52 -19.03 24.18
C LYS A 65 16.04 -17.77 23.46
N ASP A 66 15.75 -17.89 22.18
CA ASP A 66 15.41 -16.78 21.30
C ASP A 66 13.91 -16.57 21.28
N GLU A 67 13.49 -15.33 21.53
CA GLU A 67 12.09 -14.91 21.42
C GLU A 67 11.88 -14.05 20.17
N TYR A 68 10.91 -14.47 19.37
CA TYR A 68 10.38 -13.72 18.23
C TYR A 68 8.96 -13.33 18.55
N ALA A 69 8.61 -12.07 18.32
CA ALA A 69 7.27 -11.57 18.58
C ALA A 69 6.75 -10.77 17.40
N LEU A 70 5.52 -11.05 16.98
CA LEU A 70 4.76 -10.26 16.03
C LEU A 70 3.50 -9.76 16.73
N LYS A 71 3.29 -8.45 16.72
CA LYS A 71 2.06 -7.81 17.17
C LYS A 71 1.51 -6.97 16.04
N SER A 72 0.29 -7.23 15.63
CA SER A 72 -0.40 -6.47 14.61
C SER A 72 -1.80 -6.13 15.09
N PHE A 73 -2.18 -4.86 15.07
CA PHE A 73 -3.55 -4.46 15.33
C PHE A 73 -3.98 -3.28 14.47
N VAL A 74 -5.29 -3.14 14.30
CA VAL A 74 -5.90 -1.99 13.66
C VAL A 74 -7.05 -1.51 14.53
N ASN A 75 -7.00 -0.26 14.95
CA ASN A 75 -8.15 0.42 15.56
C ASN A 75 -9.02 1.02 14.46
N ILE A 76 -10.33 0.97 14.63
CA ILE A 76 -11.32 1.43 13.66
C ILE A 76 -12.21 2.47 14.35
N ALA A 77 -12.28 3.67 13.79
CA ALA A 77 -13.14 4.74 14.26
C ALA A 77 -13.99 5.27 13.09
N GLU A 78 -15.30 5.34 13.30
CA GLU A 78 -16.26 5.85 12.32
C GLU A 78 -16.80 7.21 12.79
N LYS A 79 -16.78 8.21 11.91
CA LYS A 79 -17.30 9.55 12.19
C LYS A 79 -18.06 10.08 10.97
N GLY A 80 -19.38 9.91 10.98
CA GLY A 80 -20.21 10.26 9.83
C GLY A 80 -19.88 9.36 8.63
N SER A 81 -19.51 9.96 7.50
CA SER A 81 -19.11 9.26 6.28
C SER A 81 -17.62 8.88 6.23
N GLU A 82 -16.85 9.21 7.27
CA GLU A 82 -15.41 8.95 7.35
C GLU A 82 -15.12 7.74 8.25
N THR A 83 -14.31 6.82 7.76
CA THR A 83 -13.76 5.70 8.54
C THR A 83 -12.24 5.86 8.64
N THR A 84 -11.73 5.96 9.86
CA THR A 84 -10.30 6.00 10.16
C THR A 84 -9.83 4.66 10.70
N TYR A 85 -8.82 4.09 10.03
CA TYR A 85 -8.07 2.92 10.49
C TYR A 85 -6.71 3.36 11.01
N THR A 86 -6.31 2.89 12.18
CA THR A 86 -4.98 3.15 12.76
C THR A 86 -4.22 1.83 12.90
N PRO A 87 -3.61 1.33 11.81
CA PRO A 87 -2.81 0.10 11.84
C PRO A 87 -1.48 0.29 12.56
N VAL A 88 -1.11 -0.75 13.32
CA VAL A 88 0.19 -0.91 13.96
C VAL A 88 0.66 -2.33 13.75
N LEU A 89 1.88 -2.49 13.24
CA LEU A 89 2.59 -3.77 13.16
C LEU A 89 3.94 -3.58 13.84
N GLU A 90 4.28 -4.46 14.77
CA GLU A 90 5.54 -4.52 15.47
C GLU A 90 6.11 -5.93 15.38
N PHE A 91 7.36 -6.05 14.96
CA PHE A 91 8.09 -7.31 14.88
C PHE A 91 9.38 -7.20 15.68
N ARG A 92 9.63 -8.18 16.54
CA ARG A 92 10.83 -8.27 17.38
C ARG A 92 11.53 -9.59 17.14
N ARG A 93 12.86 -9.53 17.13
CA ARG A 93 13.75 -10.69 17.00
C ARG A 93 14.98 -10.49 17.90
N PRO A 94 15.65 -11.58 18.32
CA PRO A 94 16.84 -11.49 19.15
C PRO A 94 17.97 -10.72 18.45
N GLY A 95 18.74 -9.96 19.23
CA GLY A 95 19.98 -9.32 18.76
C GLY A 95 19.81 -8.20 17.73
N ALA A 96 18.57 -7.76 17.44
CA ALA A 96 18.31 -6.66 16.50
C ALA A 96 17.23 -5.72 17.03
N GLU A 97 17.22 -4.49 16.52
CA GLU A 97 16.13 -3.55 16.79
C GLU A 97 14.79 -4.07 16.27
N GLY A 98 13.72 -3.73 16.99
CA GLY A 98 12.36 -4.05 16.59
C GLY A 98 11.95 -3.24 15.36
N ILE A 99 11.26 -3.89 14.42
CA ILE A 99 10.68 -3.25 13.25
C ILE A 99 9.26 -2.83 13.61
N ALA A 100 8.88 -1.60 13.31
CA ALA A 100 7.51 -1.13 13.53
C ALA A 100 6.96 -0.34 12.34
N LEU A 101 5.75 -0.65 11.92
CA LEU A 101 4.95 0.10 10.96
C LEU A 101 3.74 0.67 11.70
N LYS A 102 3.63 2.00 11.78
CA LYS A 102 2.50 2.69 12.40
C LYS A 102 1.90 3.65 11.39
N GLY A 103 0.59 3.75 11.31
CA GLY A 103 -0.02 4.67 10.37
C GLY A 103 -1.48 4.92 10.59
N THR A 104 -2.04 5.64 9.62
CA THR A 104 -3.45 6.00 9.55
C THR A 104 -3.91 5.79 8.11
N ILE A 105 -5.09 5.20 7.94
CA ILE A 105 -5.80 5.14 6.66
C ILE A 105 -7.15 5.80 6.91
N ILE A 106 -7.46 6.86 6.17
CA ILE A 106 -8.74 7.54 6.20
C ILE A 106 -9.47 7.18 4.91
N SER A 107 -10.70 6.69 5.02
CA SER A 107 -11.56 6.36 3.90
C SER A 107 -12.87 7.13 4.04
N GLU A 108 -13.29 7.80 2.97
CA GLU A 108 -14.59 8.46 2.91
C GLU A 108 -15.60 7.64 2.08
N GLU A 109 -16.91 7.83 2.29
CA GLU A 109 -17.98 7.14 1.51
C GLU A 109 -17.86 7.32 -0.02
N ASN A 110 -17.21 8.39 -0.48
CA ASN A 110 -16.97 8.64 -1.92
C ASN A 110 -15.72 7.92 -2.48
N GLU A 111 -15.20 6.93 -1.74
CA GLU A 111 -14.02 6.13 -2.09
C GLU A 111 -12.69 6.91 -2.14
N ASP A 112 -12.63 8.12 -1.60
CA ASP A 112 -11.36 8.81 -1.36
C ASP A 112 -10.63 8.10 -0.22
N ILE A 113 -9.36 7.75 -0.44
CA ILE A 113 -8.53 7.04 0.52
C ILE A 113 -7.24 7.81 0.70
N GLU A 114 -6.89 8.15 1.94
CA GLU A 114 -5.60 8.72 2.30
C GLU A 114 -4.90 7.80 3.29
N ALA A 115 -3.62 7.52 3.07
CA ALA A 115 -2.83 6.67 3.93
C ALA A 115 -1.50 7.33 4.27
N ASP A 116 -1.12 7.30 5.54
CA ASP A 116 0.16 7.80 6.04
C ASP A 116 0.75 6.77 7.00
N PHE A 117 1.91 6.25 6.67
CA PHE A 117 2.61 5.23 7.44
C PHE A 117 4.04 5.66 7.75
N LYS A 118 4.51 5.20 8.90
CA LYS A 118 5.87 5.37 9.40
C LYS A 118 6.45 4.01 9.72
N LEU A 119 7.53 3.65 9.02
CA LEU A 119 8.32 2.45 9.22
C LEU A 119 9.63 2.80 9.95
N SER A 120 9.87 2.16 11.09
CA SER A 120 11.07 2.30 11.91
C SER A 120 11.74 0.95 12.16
N GLY A 121 13.05 0.94 12.41
CA GLY A 121 13.85 -0.26 12.73
C GLY A 121 14.18 -1.17 11.54
N ALA A 122 13.54 -0.98 10.37
CA ALA A 122 13.89 -1.69 9.14
C ALA A 122 15.14 -1.13 8.44
N THR A 123 15.45 0.16 8.67
CA THR A 123 16.66 0.83 8.19
C THR A 123 17.16 1.76 9.30
N GLU A 124 18.37 2.31 9.18
CA GLU A 124 18.91 3.31 10.13
C GLU A 124 18.02 4.55 10.28
N LYS A 125 17.21 4.86 9.26
CA LYS A 125 16.31 6.02 9.27
C LYS A 125 14.84 5.59 9.24
N THR A 126 13.99 6.45 9.75
CA THR A 126 12.54 6.28 9.60
C THR A 126 12.15 6.51 8.14
N VAL A 127 11.37 5.58 7.59
CA VAL A 127 10.76 5.72 6.26
C VAL A 127 9.30 6.14 6.42
N ASN A 128 8.91 7.27 5.84
CA ASN A 128 7.49 7.68 5.78
C ASN A 128 6.93 7.30 4.41
N ILE A 129 5.75 6.68 4.39
CA ILE A 129 5.07 6.21 3.19
C ILE A 129 3.71 6.86 3.18
N LYS A 130 3.39 7.62 2.13
CA LYS A 130 2.07 8.24 1.97
C LYS A 130 1.42 7.77 0.69
N GLY A 131 0.11 7.55 0.73
CA GLY A 131 -0.70 7.21 -0.41
C GLY A 131 -1.98 8.04 -0.42
N LYS A 132 -2.45 8.41 -1.60
CA LYS A 132 -3.77 9.04 -1.74
C LYS A 132 -4.42 8.58 -3.03
N TYR A 133 -5.65 8.09 -2.92
CA TYR A 133 -6.53 7.75 -4.02
C TYR A 133 -7.74 8.69 -3.96
N VAL A 134 -8.09 9.27 -5.10
CA VAL A 134 -9.26 10.14 -5.23
C VAL A 134 -10.16 9.58 -6.32
N ASN A 135 -11.45 9.41 -6.02
CA ASN A 135 -12.44 8.92 -6.97
C ASN A 135 -13.64 9.86 -7.06
N SER A 136 -13.54 10.87 -7.92
CA SER A 136 -14.65 11.79 -8.19
C SER A 136 -15.06 11.76 -9.66
N ASN A 137 -16.26 12.28 -9.94
CA ASN A 137 -16.75 12.45 -11.31
C ASN A 137 -15.85 13.36 -12.17
N LYS A 138 -15.09 14.27 -11.54
CA LYS A 138 -14.21 15.23 -12.23
C LYS A 138 -12.75 14.79 -12.25
N MET A 139 -12.34 13.91 -11.35
CA MET A 139 -10.94 13.52 -11.20
C MET A 139 -10.84 12.12 -10.60
N LYS A 140 -10.04 11.29 -11.25
CA LYS A 140 -9.53 10.04 -10.68
C LYS A 140 -8.03 10.19 -10.51
N SER A 141 -7.49 9.96 -9.32
CA SER A 141 -6.04 10.03 -9.10
C SER A 141 -5.55 8.99 -8.11
N LEU A 142 -4.30 8.59 -8.30
CA LEU A 142 -3.52 7.75 -7.40
C LEU A 142 -2.16 8.43 -7.22
N SER A 143 -1.78 8.66 -5.97
CA SER A 143 -0.46 9.17 -5.63
C SER A 143 0.15 8.33 -4.53
N ALA A 144 1.46 8.13 -4.62
CA ALA A 144 2.24 7.44 -3.61
C ALA A 144 3.58 8.17 -3.43
N SER A 145 4.07 8.23 -2.20
CA SER A 145 5.37 8.80 -1.89
C SER A 145 6.07 8.03 -0.78
N VAL A 146 7.39 7.99 -0.87
CA VAL A 146 8.27 7.36 0.12
C VAL A 146 9.38 8.36 0.47
N ALA A 147 9.52 8.65 1.75
CA ALA A 147 10.52 9.57 2.28
C ALA A 147 11.42 8.86 3.29
N ILE A 148 12.69 8.63 2.93
CA ILE A 148 13.71 7.98 3.79
C ILE A 148 14.39 9.02 4.71
N ALA A 149 14.34 10.30 4.32
CA ALA A 149 14.77 11.47 5.07
C ALA A 149 14.00 12.69 4.53
N PRO A 150 13.98 13.85 5.22
CA PRO A 150 13.24 15.04 4.76
C PRO A 150 13.57 15.49 3.34
N LYS A 151 14.80 15.24 2.86
CA LYS A 151 15.26 15.59 1.51
C LYS A 151 15.23 14.43 0.52
N ASN A 152 14.99 13.19 0.97
CA ASN A 152 15.05 11.99 0.13
C ASN A 152 13.64 11.46 -0.10
N VAL A 153 12.87 12.19 -0.92
CA VAL A 153 11.48 11.88 -1.25
C VAL A 153 11.40 11.36 -2.69
N TYR A 154 10.80 10.19 -2.85
CA TYR A 154 10.39 9.63 -4.12
C TYR A 154 8.87 9.69 -4.19
N SER A 155 8.31 10.09 -5.33
CA SER A 155 6.86 10.10 -5.49
C SER A 155 6.42 9.76 -6.90
N THR A 156 5.22 9.21 -6.99
CA THR A 156 4.52 8.95 -8.23
C THR A 156 3.10 9.45 -8.12
N THR A 157 2.59 10.07 -9.17
CA THR A 157 1.20 10.52 -9.27
C THR A 157 0.68 10.17 -10.64
N ALA A 158 -0.42 9.43 -10.70
CA ALA A 158 -1.24 9.24 -11.88
C ALA A 158 -2.58 9.94 -11.66
N SER A 159 -3.04 10.76 -12.60
CA SER A 159 -4.34 11.40 -12.53
C SER A 159 -4.98 11.55 -13.89
N ILE A 160 -6.30 11.53 -13.89
CA ILE A 160 -7.15 11.80 -15.04
C ILE A 160 -8.20 12.80 -14.59
N THR A 161 -8.15 14.00 -15.15
CA THR A 161 -9.18 15.03 -14.92
C THR A 161 -10.15 15.06 -16.10
N ILE A 162 -11.44 15.10 -15.81
CA ILE A 162 -12.53 15.11 -16.78
C ILE A 162 -13.23 16.47 -16.72
N ASP A 163 -13.14 17.23 -17.79
CA ASP A 163 -13.84 18.50 -17.99
C ASP A 163 -14.98 18.30 -19.01
N GLN A 164 -16.21 18.19 -18.52
CA GLN A 164 -17.41 18.12 -19.35
C GLN A 164 -18.00 19.52 -19.53
N LYS A 165 -17.72 20.15 -20.68
CA LYS A 165 -18.28 21.48 -21.01
C LYS A 165 -19.74 21.43 -21.46
N LYS A 166 -20.13 20.38 -22.19
CA LYS A 166 -21.49 20.14 -22.71
C LYS A 166 -21.74 18.63 -22.80
N LYS A 167 -23.00 18.16 -22.89
CA LYS A 167 -23.37 16.73 -23.08
C LYS A 167 -22.67 16.04 -24.27
N THR A 168 -22.12 16.80 -25.21
CA THR A 168 -21.50 16.29 -26.44
C THR A 168 -19.99 16.52 -26.51
N ILE A 169 -19.38 17.21 -25.53
CA ILE A 169 -17.97 17.57 -25.53
C ILE A 169 -17.36 17.21 -24.18
N THR A 170 -16.40 16.28 -24.21
CA THR A 170 -15.66 15.82 -23.03
C THR A 170 -14.18 16.02 -23.28
N LYS A 171 -13.52 16.75 -22.38
CA LYS A 171 -12.06 16.89 -22.37
C LYS A 171 -11.50 16.05 -21.23
N VAL A 172 -10.51 15.23 -21.56
CA VAL A 172 -9.78 14.40 -20.59
C VAL A 172 -8.35 14.93 -20.51
N LEU A 173 -7.84 15.13 -19.31
CA LEU A 173 -6.50 15.63 -19.04
C LEU A 173 -5.74 14.56 -18.25
N PRO A 174 -5.02 13.64 -18.91
CA PRO A 174 -4.16 12.70 -18.23
C PRO A 174 -2.89 13.40 -17.73
N SER A 175 -2.43 12.98 -16.56
CA SER A 175 -1.14 13.36 -15.98
C SER A 175 -0.52 12.15 -15.28
N PHE A 176 0.74 11.90 -15.55
CA PHE A 176 1.55 10.92 -14.84
C PHE A 176 2.91 11.54 -14.55
N VAL A 177 3.36 11.49 -13.30
CA VAL A 177 4.62 12.13 -12.88
C VAL A 177 5.34 11.21 -11.90
N ILE A 178 6.61 10.94 -12.17
CA ILE A 178 7.54 10.30 -11.24
C ILE A 178 8.58 11.33 -10.82
N LYS A 179 8.76 11.53 -9.52
CA LYS A 179 9.78 12.41 -8.93
C LYS A 179 10.75 11.63 -8.07
N THR A 180 11.99 12.10 -8.09
CA THR A 180 13.11 11.67 -7.26
C THR A 180 13.63 12.87 -6.47
N PRO A 181 14.55 12.67 -5.51
CA PRO A 181 15.16 13.79 -4.76
C PRO A 181 15.83 14.84 -5.66
N GLU A 182 16.30 14.43 -6.84
CA GLU A 182 16.98 15.33 -7.79
C GLU A 182 16.02 16.05 -8.74
N GLY A 183 14.73 15.70 -8.76
CA GLY A 183 13.74 16.32 -9.63
C GLY A 183 12.81 15.31 -10.32
N THR A 184 12.13 15.78 -11.37
CA THR A 184 11.20 14.97 -12.16
C THR A 184 11.99 13.98 -13.02
N LEU A 185 11.72 12.69 -12.88
CA LEU A 185 12.35 11.66 -13.70
C LEU A 185 11.57 11.44 -15.00
N VAL A 186 10.24 11.36 -14.88
CA VAL A 186 9.31 11.16 -15.99
C VAL A 186 8.07 12.02 -15.75
N SER A 187 7.59 12.68 -16.79
CA SER A 187 6.24 13.24 -16.79
C SER A 187 5.53 13.01 -18.12
N LEU A 188 4.29 12.54 -18.07
CA LEU A 188 3.37 12.46 -19.19
C LEU A 188 2.20 13.37 -18.88
N THR A 189 1.96 14.37 -19.71
CA THR A 189 0.81 15.27 -19.57
C THR A 189 0.15 15.45 -20.92
N GLY A 190 -1.12 15.83 -20.93
CA GLY A 190 -1.75 16.16 -22.19
C GLY A 190 -3.25 16.36 -22.11
N SER A 191 -3.90 16.19 -23.26
CA SER A 191 -5.33 16.27 -23.38
C SER A 191 -5.88 15.34 -24.46
N ALA A 192 -7.10 14.86 -24.24
CA ALA A 192 -7.93 14.21 -25.23
C ALA A 192 -9.29 14.90 -25.28
N ASP A 193 -9.58 15.58 -26.37
CA ASP A 193 -10.85 16.26 -26.63
C ASP A 193 -11.74 15.35 -27.48
N TYR A 194 -12.78 14.80 -26.85
CA TYR A 194 -13.80 13.98 -27.51
C TYR A 194 -15.05 14.81 -27.80
N ARG A 195 -15.48 14.78 -29.07
CA ARG A 195 -16.75 15.34 -29.53
C ARG A 195 -17.62 14.21 -30.08
N LYS A 196 -18.74 13.93 -29.41
CA LYS A 196 -19.63 12.80 -29.71
C LYS A 196 -19.95 12.72 -31.21
N ALA A 197 -19.65 11.58 -31.82
CA ALA A 197 -19.88 11.28 -33.24
C ALA A 197 -19.21 12.24 -34.25
N LYS A 198 -18.24 13.06 -33.82
CA LYS A 198 -17.54 14.01 -34.69
C LYS A 198 -16.04 13.73 -34.75
N SER A 199 -15.36 13.83 -33.61
CA SER A 199 -13.89 13.80 -33.59
C SER A 199 -13.32 13.38 -32.23
N LEU A 200 -12.12 12.81 -32.25
CA LEU A 200 -11.23 12.65 -31.11
C LEU A 200 -9.90 13.33 -31.44
N LYS A 201 -9.51 14.32 -30.64
CA LYS A 201 -8.20 14.97 -30.76
C LYS A 201 -7.38 14.64 -29.52
N THR A 202 -6.14 14.23 -29.71
CA THR A 202 -5.20 13.94 -28.63
C THR A 202 -3.92 14.75 -28.80
N ASP A 203 -3.40 15.25 -27.68
CA ASP A 203 -2.11 15.93 -27.59
C ASP A 203 -1.46 15.50 -26.28
N LEU A 204 -0.46 14.63 -26.35
CA LEU A 204 0.28 14.11 -25.21
C LEU A 204 1.75 14.53 -25.32
N THR A 205 2.34 14.90 -24.19
CA THR A 205 3.75 15.25 -24.06
C THR A 205 4.37 14.33 -23.01
N LEU A 206 5.37 13.56 -23.42
CA LEU A 206 6.21 12.74 -22.55
C LEU A 206 7.57 13.42 -22.39
N LYS A 207 7.97 13.68 -21.14
CA LYS A 207 9.30 14.19 -20.76
C LYS A 207 9.99 13.13 -19.92
N MET A 208 11.28 12.91 -20.20
CA MET A 208 12.14 12.02 -19.43
C MET A 208 13.49 12.70 -19.23
N ASP A 209 13.60 13.55 -18.19
CA ASP A 209 14.65 14.56 -18.06
C ASP A 209 16.09 13.98 -18.09
N ARG A 210 16.26 12.70 -17.74
CA ARG A 210 17.56 12.01 -17.77
C ARG A 210 17.83 11.15 -19.00
N LEU A 211 16.79 10.80 -19.77
CA LEU A 211 16.89 9.84 -20.87
C LEU A 211 16.66 10.50 -22.24
N LEU A 212 15.90 11.59 -22.27
CA LEU A 212 15.55 12.29 -23.50
C LEU A 212 16.00 13.75 -23.41
N LYS A 213 16.77 14.20 -24.42
CA LYS A 213 17.16 15.61 -24.56
C LYS A 213 15.97 16.52 -24.86
N GLN A 214 14.92 15.97 -25.47
CA GLN A 214 13.71 16.70 -25.85
C GLN A 214 12.45 15.89 -25.53
N PRO A 215 11.32 16.55 -25.22
CA PRO A 215 10.04 15.88 -25.02
C PRO A 215 9.56 15.15 -26.28
N ILE A 216 8.92 14.00 -26.09
CA ILE A 216 8.17 13.32 -27.16
C ILE A 216 6.76 13.88 -27.16
N ILE A 217 6.32 14.38 -28.32
CA ILE A 217 4.97 14.90 -28.51
C ILE A 217 4.20 13.94 -29.41
N ILE A 218 3.07 13.46 -28.90
CA ILE A 218 2.15 12.54 -29.59
C ILE A 218 0.86 13.30 -29.87
N LYS A 219 0.63 13.60 -31.14
CA LYS A 219 -0.62 14.20 -31.61
C LYS A 219 -1.41 13.21 -32.44
N GLY A 220 -2.71 13.14 -32.19
CA GLY A 220 -3.65 12.33 -32.93
C GLY A 220 -4.93 13.10 -33.21
N ASN A 221 -5.50 12.90 -34.39
CA ASN A 221 -6.79 13.46 -34.74
C ASN A 221 -7.58 12.44 -35.55
N LEU A 222 -8.67 11.95 -34.97
CA LEU A 222 -9.60 11.04 -35.62
C LEU A 222 -10.89 11.80 -35.91
N ASN A 223 -11.24 11.91 -37.18
CA ASN A 223 -12.51 12.45 -37.64
C ASN A 223 -13.32 11.34 -38.32
N ARG A 224 -14.66 11.40 -38.31
CA ARG A 224 -15.46 10.55 -39.19
C ARG A 224 -15.07 10.84 -40.65
N GLY A 225 -14.48 9.86 -41.34
CA GLY A 225 -14.27 9.85 -42.80
C GLY A 225 -12.83 9.75 -43.32
N PHE A 226 -11.77 9.98 -42.52
CA PHE A 226 -10.39 9.93 -43.03
C PHE A 226 -9.34 9.51 -41.98
N TYR A 227 -8.21 9.03 -42.50
CA TYR A 227 -7.05 8.32 -41.93
C TYR A 227 -6.51 8.72 -40.55
N PHE A 228 -5.88 7.74 -39.89
CA PHE A 228 -4.99 7.89 -38.75
C PHE A 228 -3.73 8.68 -39.17
N LEU A 229 -3.49 9.85 -38.57
CA LEU A 229 -2.19 10.52 -38.61
C LEU A 229 -1.62 10.54 -37.19
N ILE A 230 -0.68 9.64 -36.92
CA ILE A 230 0.17 9.73 -35.71
C ILE A 230 1.39 10.53 -36.13
N VAL A 231 1.55 11.73 -35.56
CA VAL A 231 2.79 12.49 -35.73
C VAL A 231 3.58 12.41 -34.43
N ILE A 232 4.62 11.57 -34.43
CA ILE A 232 5.63 11.55 -33.37
C ILE A 232 6.71 12.54 -33.78
N HIS A 233 6.75 13.69 -33.12
CA HIS A 233 7.90 14.58 -33.26
C HIS A 233 8.96 14.16 -32.25
N SER A 234 10.05 13.57 -32.76
CA SER A 234 11.33 13.46 -32.09
C SER A 234 12.34 14.16 -32.98
N LYS A 235 12.76 15.38 -32.64
CA LYS A 235 13.86 16.03 -33.35
C LYS A 235 15.16 15.43 -32.83
N ALA A 236 15.65 14.40 -33.52
CA ALA A 236 17.02 13.96 -33.37
C ALA A 236 17.94 14.94 -34.12
N GLU A 237 18.54 15.90 -33.42
CA GLU A 237 19.73 16.57 -33.94
C GLU A 237 20.88 15.56 -33.96
N LYS A 238 21.48 15.36 -35.15
CA LYS A 238 22.68 14.56 -35.34
C LYS A 238 23.80 15.19 -34.50
N VAL A 239 24.44 14.38 -33.66
CA VAL A 239 25.76 14.67 -33.07
C VAL A 239 26.81 14.47 -34.16
#